data_AF-A0A350ASB4-F1
#
_entry.id   AF-A0A350ASB4-F1
#
_cell.length_a   1.000
_cell.length_b   1.000
_cell.length_c   1.000
_cell.angle_alpha   90.00
_cell.angle_beta   90.00
_cell.angle_gamma   90.00
#
_symmetry.space_group_name_H-M   'P 1'
#
loop_
_entity.id
_entity.type
_entity.pdbx_description
1 polymer ?
#
loop_
_entity_poly.entity_id
_entity_poly.type
_entity_poly.pdbx_seq_one_letter_code
_entity_poly.pdbx_strand_id
1 'polypeptide(L)'
;MIRSILILLVALSVNFAQAADTHVLTDTNGKPIECILLDYERGHVLLEMAGEKYSLPLSRFSPASNRAVLDWAADRALRNGEVRIHISGANRNSERDEDNRQIQHVNYEVTIQNDSKLDIDGLEVEYKIYWLDGRVEVSDPFYFWIDRGEVIKRLNVRERFRFETARITLNEREKRKDTSIGIWVRLYRNGQALHEVSYPSGLLQRVDWKNMSLEAIY
;
A
#
# COMPACT_ATOMS: atom_id res chain seq x y z
N MET A 1 -31.32 50.05 24.34
CA MET A 1 -30.67 50.34 23.05
C MET A 1 -29.52 49.35 22.87
N ILE A 2 -29.79 48.12 22.43
CA ILE A 2 -28.76 47.10 22.12
C ILE A 2 -29.25 46.37 20.87
N ARG A 3 -28.57 46.59 19.74
CA ARG A 3 -28.86 45.97 18.44
C ARG A 3 -28.23 44.57 18.42
N SER A 4 -29.07 43.54 18.42
CA SER A 4 -28.65 42.16 18.18
C SER A 4 -28.24 41.98 16.72
N ILE A 5 -26.94 41.82 16.47
CA ILE A 5 -26.38 41.47 15.16
C ILE A 5 -26.47 39.95 15.02
N LEU A 6 -27.44 39.50 14.24
CA LEU A 6 -27.59 38.11 13.80
C LEU A 6 -26.55 37.86 12.70
N ILE A 7 -25.41 37.28 13.05
CA ILE A 7 -24.39 36.84 12.08
C ILE A 7 -24.93 35.55 11.44
N LEU A 8 -25.48 35.69 10.24
CA LEU A 8 -25.91 34.59 9.38
C LEU A 8 -24.65 33.88 8.87
N LEU A 9 -24.27 32.79 9.53
CA LEU A 9 -23.20 31.89 9.10
C LEU A 9 -23.69 31.11 7.87
N VAL A 10 -23.50 31.68 6.68
CA VAL A 10 -23.65 30.95 5.42
C VAL A 10 -22.49 29.96 5.33
N ALA A 11 -22.73 28.74 5.78
CA ALA A 11 -21.87 27.61 5.46
C ALA A 11 -21.93 27.40 3.95
N LEU A 12 -20.96 27.99 3.21
CA LEU A 12 -20.64 27.57 1.86
C LEU A 12 -20.18 26.11 1.97
N SER A 13 -21.13 25.18 1.84
CA SER A 13 -20.86 23.81 1.45
C SER A 13 -20.35 23.86 0.01
N VAL A 14 -19.06 24.17 -0.14
CA VAL A 14 -18.31 23.90 -1.36
C VAL A 14 -18.34 22.39 -1.48
N ASN A 15 -19.33 21.89 -2.22
CA ASN A 15 -19.29 20.53 -2.71
C ASN A 15 -18.05 20.47 -3.59
N PHE A 16 -16.95 20.00 -3.03
CA PHE A 16 -15.82 19.50 -3.79
C PHE A 16 -16.37 18.30 -4.56
N ALA A 17 -16.99 18.58 -5.70
CA ALA A 17 -17.17 17.58 -6.74
C ALA A 17 -15.74 17.15 -7.06
N GLN A 18 -15.34 16.02 -6.47
CA GLN A 18 -14.07 15.39 -6.74
C GLN A 18 -14.03 15.22 -8.25
N ALA A 19 -13.17 16.02 -8.91
CA ALA A 19 -13.10 16.04 -10.35
C ALA A 19 -12.87 14.61 -10.81
N ALA A 20 -13.87 14.03 -11.46
CA ALA A 20 -13.76 12.65 -11.91
C ALA A 20 -12.61 12.59 -12.90
N ASP A 21 -11.67 11.66 -12.68
CA ASP A 21 -10.51 11.48 -13.54
C ASP A 21 -11.00 11.16 -14.96
N THR A 22 -10.93 12.16 -15.83
CA THR A 22 -11.38 12.05 -17.22
C THR A 22 -10.26 11.43 -18.03
N HIS A 23 -10.58 10.39 -18.79
CA HIS A 23 -9.66 9.66 -19.65
C HIS A 23 -10.06 9.84 -21.12
N VAL A 24 -9.07 9.89 -22.00
CA VAL A 24 -9.29 9.83 -23.44
C VAL A 24 -8.81 8.47 -23.94
N LEU A 25 -9.75 7.63 -24.34
CA LEU A 25 -9.48 6.34 -24.97
C LEU A 25 -9.63 6.47 -26.49
N THR A 26 -9.06 5.51 -27.22
CA THR A 26 -9.13 5.45 -28.68
C THR A 26 -9.80 4.14 -29.07
N ASP A 27 -10.83 4.20 -29.91
CA ASP A 27 -11.49 3.00 -30.44
C ASP A 27 -10.63 2.28 -31.50
N THR A 28 -11.08 1.12 -31.99
CA THR A 28 -10.38 0.38 -33.04
C THR A 28 -10.27 1.11 -34.38
N ASN A 29 -11.07 2.16 -34.60
CA ASN A 29 -11.06 2.99 -35.81
C ASN A 29 -10.21 4.27 -35.64
N GLY A 30 -9.57 4.45 -34.48
CA GLY A 30 -8.79 5.65 -34.18
C GLY A 30 -9.63 6.84 -33.66
N LYS A 31 -10.93 6.66 -33.41
CA LYS A 31 -11.78 7.73 -32.89
C LYS A 31 -11.52 7.93 -31.39
N PRO A 32 -11.26 9.16 -30.93
CA PRO A 32 -11.13 9.45 -29.50
C PRO A 32 -12.49 9.36 -28.80
N ILE A 33 -12.47 8.87 -27.58
CA ILE A 33 -13.61 8.71 -26.68
C ILE A 33 -13.20 9.30 -25.33
N GLU A 34 -13.78 10.45 -24.99
CA GLU A 34 -13.65 11.04 -23.66
C GLU A 34 -14.62 10.34 -22.70
N CYS A 35 -14.12 9.81 -21.59
CA CYS A 35 -14.92 9.05 -20.64
C CYS A 35 -14.35 9.09 -19.22
N ILE A 36 -15.18 8.73 -18.25
CA ILE A 36 -14.75 8.42 -16.88
C ILE A 36 -14.78 6.91 -16.71
N LEU A 37 -13.68 6.32 -16.26
CA LEU A 37 -13.60 4.89 -15.99
C LEU A 37 -14.27 4.59 -14.63
N LEU A 38 -15.26 3.70 -14.65
CA LEU A 38 -16.10 3.42 -13.47
C LEU A 38 -15.88 2.04 -12.89
N ASP A 39 -15.65 1.00 -13.71
CA ASP A 39 -15.31 -0.34 -13.23
C ASP A 39 -14.71 -1.21 -14.35
N TYR A 40 -14.14 -2.37 -13.98
CA TYR A 40 -13.69 -3.38 -14.92
C TYR A 40 -14.14 -4.78 -14.50
N GLU A 41 -14.81 -5.49 -15.40
CA GLU A 41 -15.27 -6.86 -15.14
C GLU A 41 -15.23 -7.72 -16.41
N ARG A 42 -14.54 -8.87 -16.33
CA ARG A 42 -14.60 -9.94 -17.36
C ARG A 42 -14.38 -9.41 -18.78
N GLY A 43 -13.35 -8.58 -18.97
CA GLY A 43 -13.01 -8.01 -20.28
C GLY A 43 -13.94 -6.90 -20.75
N HIS A 44 -14.86 -6.43 -19.90
CA HIS A 44 -15.69 -5.25 -20.14
C HIS A 44 -15.28 -4.13 -19.19
N VAL A 45 -15.28 -2.91 -19.71
CA VAL A 45 -15.08 -1.69 -18.94
C VAL A 45 -16.41 -0.97 -18.81
N LEU A 46 -16.79 -0.66 -17.58
CA LEU A 46 -17.90 0.23 -17.30
C LEU A 46 -17.34 1.65 -17.28
N LEU A 47 -17.89 2.51 -18.12
CA LEU A 47 -17.46 3.90 -18.25
C LEU A 47 -18.65 4.84 -18.37
N GLU A 48 -18.42 6.12 -18.09
CA GLU A 48 -19.40 7.19 -18.27
C GLU A 48 -18.99 8.11 -19.42
N MET A 49 -19.90 8.40 -20.34
CA MET A 49 -19.73 9.34 -21.45
C MET A 49 -20.93 10.28 -21.48
N ALA A 50 -20.69 11.59 -21.50
CA ALA A 50 -21.75 12.60 -21.52
C ALA A 50 -22.85 12.40 -20.46
N GLY A 51 -22.47 11.90 -19.27
CA GLY A 51 -23.39 11.62 -18.15
C GLY A 51 -24.14 10.29 -18.23
N GLU A 52 -23.92 9.48 -19.28
CA GLU A 52 -24.53 8.17 -19.45
C GLU A 52 -23.52 7.04 -19.25
N LYS A 53 -23.96 5.93 -18.64
CA LYS A 53 -23.11 4.78 -18.35
C LYS A 53 -23.18 3.73 -19.45
N TYR A 54 -22.02 3.23 -19.85
CA TYR A 54 -21.88 2.23 -20.89
C TYR A 54 -20.95 1.10 -20.42
N SER A 55 -21.33 -0.14 -20.72
CA SER A 55 -20.45 -1.30 -20.57
C SER A 55 -19.95 -1.72 -21.95
N LEU A 56 -18.65 -1.55 -22.20
CA LEU A 56 -18.05 -1.82 -23.50
C LEU A 56 -16.98 -2.91 -23.38
N PRO A 57 -16.90 -3.86 -24.34
CA PRO A 57 -15.83 -4.85 -24.33
C PRO A 57 -14.48 -4.19 -24.67
N LEU A 58 -13.39 -4.68 -24.08
CA LEU A 58 -12.02 -4.20 -24.38
C LEU A 58 -11.68 -4.30 -25.87
N SER A 59 -12.23 -5.28 -26.58
CA SER A 59 -12.02 -5.41 -28.03
C SER A 59 -12.49 -4.19 -28.85
N ARG A 60 -13.29 -3.29 -28.26
CA ARG A 60 -13.72 -2.04 -28.89
C ARG A 60 -12.63 -0.95 -28.90
N PHE A 61 -11.60 -1.06 -28.08
CA PHE A 61 -10.54 -0.06 -27.99
C PHE A 61 -9.25 -0.52 -28.68
N SER A 62 -8.44 0.47 -29.05
CA SER A 62 -7.09 0.26 -29.54
C SER A 62 -6.24 -0.51 -28.52
N PRO A 63 -5.17 -1.21 -28.95
CA PRO A 63 -4.28 -1.92 -28.02
C PRO A 63 -3.68 -1.04 -26.92
N ALA A 64 -3.34 0.22 -27.24
CA ALA A 64 -2.81 1.17 -26.27
C ALA A 64 -3.86 1.54 -25.21
N SER A 65 -5.09 1.82 -25.64
CA SER A 65 -6.20 2.10 -24.71
C SER A 65 -6.59 0.88 -23.89
N ASN A 66 -6.51 -0.33 -24.44
CA ASN A 66 -6.70 -1.57 -23.68
C ASN A 66 -5.70 -1.69 -22.54
N ARG A 67 -4.43 -1.43 -22.81
CA ARG A 67 -3.40 -1.42 -21.78
C ARG A 67 -3.70 -0.35 -20.72
N ALA A 68 -4.06 0.87 -21.14
CA ALA A 68 -4.40 1.95 -20.21
C ALA A 68 -5.59 1.60 -19.29
N VAL A 69 -6.64 0.96 -19.83
CA VAL A 69 -7.80 0.51 -19.04
C VAL A 69 -7.41 -0.58 -18.05
N LEU A 70 -6.59 -1.55 -18.48
CA LEU A 70 -6.11 -2.62 -17.60
C LEU A 70 -5.19 -2.07 -16.50
N ASP A 71 -4.31 -1.12 -16.83
CA ASP A 71 -3.44 -0.47 -15.86
C ASP A 71 -4.26 0.30 -14.81
N TRP A 72 -5.24 1.09 -15.27
CA TRP A 72 -6.17 1.78 -14.38
C TRP A 72 -6.94 0.81 -13.47
N ALA A 73 -7.44 -0.30 -14.03
CA ALA A 73 -8.19 -1.30 -13.27
C ALA A 73 -7.33 -1.97 -12.20
N ALA A 74 -6.07 -2.30 -12.52
CA ALA A 74 -5.12 -2.87 -11.57
C ALA A 74 -4.80 -1.89 -10.43
N ASP A 75 -4.56 -0.61 -10.77
CA ASP A 75 -4.26 0.41 -9.77
C ASP A 75 -5.46 0.68 -8.84
N ARG A 76 -6.66 0.67 -9.40
CA ARG A 76 -7.91 0.74 -8.63
C ARG A 76 -8.06 -0.46 -7.70
N ALA A 77 -7.84 -1.68 -8.19
CA ALA A 77 -7.96 -2.89 -7.38
C ALA A 77 -7.02 -2.85 -6.16
N LEU A 78 -5.79 -2.35 -6.33
CA LEU A 78 -4.85 -2.11 -5.23
C LEU A 78 -5.39 -1.07 -4.23
N ARG A 79 -5.82 0.11 -4.72
CA ARG A 79 -6.36 1.18 -3.85
C ARG A 79 -7.61 0.75 -3.08
N ASN A 80 -8.45 -0.09 -3.69
CA ASN A 80 -9.67 -0.60 -3.07
C ASN A 80 -9.43 -1.78 -2.11
N GLY A 81 -8.19 -2.27 -1.98
CA GLY A 81 -7.87 -3.42 -1.12
C GLY A 81 -8.38 -4.76 -1.66
N GLU A 82 -8.61 -4.86 -2.98
CA GLU A 82 -8.90 -6.13 -3.66
C GLU A 82 -7.63 -6.98 -3.79
N VAL A 83 -6.45 -6.38 -3.67
CA VAL A 83 -5.20 -7.09 -3.41
C VAL A 83 -4.89 -6.95 -1.93
N ARG A 84 -4.96 -8.05 -1.20
CA ARG A 84 -4.82 -8.06 0.25
C ARG A 84 -3.40 -8.44 0.67
N ILE A 85 -2.87 -7.69 1.63
CA ILE A 85 -1.63 -8.01 2.32
C ILE A 85 -1.99 -8.66 3.66
N HIS A 86 -1.53 -9.89 3.87
CA HIS A 86 -1.60 -10.57 5.14
C HIS A 86 -0.19 -10.72 5.71
N ILE A 87 -0.01 -10.31 6.96
CA ILE A 87 1.25 -10.41 7.68
C ILE A 87 1.02 -11.43 8.79
N SER A 88 1.67 -12.58 8.70
CA SER A 88 1.71 -13.53 9.80
C SER A 88 2.44 -12.88 10.98
N GLY A 89 2.02 -13.18 12.21
CA GLY A 89 2.68 -12.65 13.42
C GLY A 89 4.20 -12.90 13.41
N ALA A 90 4.93 -12.14 14.22
CA ALA A 90 6.39 -12.24 14.27
C ALA A 90 6.86 -13.67 14.57
N ASN A 91 7.63 -14.25 13.65
CA ASN A 91 8.34 -15.50 13.87
C ASN A 91 9.56 -15.20 14.74
N ARG A 92 9.59 -15.78 15.95
CA ARG A 92 10.62 -15.51 16.97
C ARG A 92 11.37 -16.77 17.29
N ASN A 93 12.65 -16.80 16.95
CA ASN A 93 13.57 -17.87 17.33
C ASN A 93 14.61 -17.30 18.30
N SER A 94 14.92 -18.03 19.36
CA SER A 94 15.94 -17.63 20.32
C SER A 94 17.09 -18.63 20.32
N GLU A 95 18.31 -18.12 20.39
CA GLU A 95 19.53 -18.90 20.53
C GLU A 95 20.45 -18.26 21.56
N ARG A 96 21.49 -18.98 21.97
CA ARG A 96 22.55 -18.44 22.82
C ARG A 96 23.82 -18.28 21.99
N ASP A 97 24.46 -17.13 22.11
CA ASP A 97 25.78 -16.90 21.50
C ASP A 97 26.90 -17.58 22.30
N GLU A 98 28.13 -17.45 21.82
CA GLU A 98 29.35 -17.99 22.47
C GLU A 98 29.56 -17.42 23.88
N ASP A 99 29.09 -16.19 24.13
CA ASP A 99 29.11 -15.52 25.43
C ASP A 99 27.93 -15.92 26.32
N ASN A 100 27.15 -16.94 25.94
CA ASN A 100 25.95 -17.42 26.63
C ASN A 100 24.85 -16.33 26.77
N ARG A 101 24.86 -15.32 25.90
CA ARG A 101 23.81 -14.28 25.82
C ARG A 101 22.67 -14.79 24.95
N GLN A 102 21.44 -14.49 25.39
CA GLN A 102 20.25 -14.82 24.60
C GLN A 102 20.10 -13.81 23.46
N ILE A 103 20.10 -14.33 22.23
CA ILE A 103 19.81 -13.58 21.01
C ILE A 103 18.43 -14.00 20.53
N GLN A 104 17.62 -13.02 20.12
CA GLN A 104 16.31 -13.28 19.52
C GLN A 104 16.31 -12.83 18.06
N HIS A 105 16.03 -13.76 17.17
CA HIS A 105 15.83 -13.51 15.75
C HIS A 105 14.35 -13.29 15.45
N VAL A 106 14.04 -12.23 14.71
CA VAL A 106 12.67 -11.90 14.30
C VAL A 106 12.59 -11.74 12.78
N ASN A 107 11.63 -12.41 12.17
CA ASN A 107 11.18 -12.16 10.80
C ASN A 107 9.65 -12.27 10.70
N TYR A 108 9.10 -11.87 9.56
CA TYR A 108 7.68 -11.94 9.27
C TYR A 108 7.46 -12.72 7.98
N GLU A 109 6.40 -13.52 7.95
CA GLU A 109 5.89 -14.08 6.69
C GLU A 109 4.82 -13.14 6.14
N VAL A 110 4.98 -12.71 4.90
CA VAL A 110 4.05 -11.82 4.20
C VAL A 110 3.41 -12.59 3.06
N THR A 111 2.08 -12.56 3.00
CA THR A 111 1.29 -13.13 1.92
C THR A 111 0.50 -12.04 1.21
N ILE A 112 0.66 -11.93 -0.10
CA ILE A 112 -0.10 -11.02 -0.96
C ILE A 112 -1.08 -11.86 -1.77
N GLN A 113 -2.37 -11.57 -1.64
CA GLN A 113 -3.45 -12.32 -2.29
C GLN A 113 -4.20 -11.42 -3.27
N ASN A 114 -4.38 -11.86 -4.51
CA ASN A 114 -5.18 -11.16 -5.50
C ASN A 114 -6.64 -11.65 -5.47
N ASP A 115 -7.52 -10.92 -4.78
CA ASP A 115 -8.97 -11.17 -4.77
C ASP A 115 -9.71 -10.39 -5.89
N SER A 116 -8.99 -9.64 -6.72
CA SER A 116 -9.59 -8.87 -7.82
C SER A 116 -10.05 -9.77 -8.97
N LYS A 117 -10.72 -9.16 -9.96
CA LYS A 117 -11.21 -9.84 -11.17
C LYS A 117 -10.19 -9.86 -12.32
N LEU A 118 -8.96 -9.39 -12.11
CA LEU A 118 -7.92 -9.33 -13.13
C LEU A 118 -6.57 -9.82 -12.62
N ASP A 119 -5.73 -10.28 -13.56
CA ASP A 119 -4.32 -10.53 -13.28
C ASP A 119 -3.61 -9.19 -13.11
N ILE A 120 -2.65 -9.13 -12.18
CA ILE A 120 -1.93 -7.89 -11.88
C ILE A 120 -0.45 -8.12 -12.13
N ASP A 121 0.10 -7.37 -13.08
CA ASP A 121 1.50 -7.42 -13.44
C ASP A 121 2.29 -6.26 -12.79
N GLY A 122 3.58 -6.48 -12.58
CA GLY A 122 4.54 -5.44 -12.19
C GLY A 122 4.34 -4.88 -10.79
N LEU A 123 4.02 -5.74 -9.81
CA LEU A 123 3.96 -5.32 -8.40
C LEU A 123 5.35 -5.31 -7.79
N GLU A 124 5.62 -4.27 -7.02
CA GLU A 124 6.82 -4.15 -6.19
C GLU A 124 6.38 -4.09 -4.73
N VAL A 125 7.10 -4.81 -3.87
CA VAL A 125 6.82 -4.84 -2.43
C VAL A 125 7.98 -4.20 -1.69
N GLU A 126 7.69 -3.25 -0.81
CA GLU A 126 8.68 -2.77 0.17
C GLU A 126 8.15 -3.02 1.58
N TYR A 127 9.06 -3.21 2.52
CA TYR A 127 8.70 -3.33 3.92
C TYR A 127 9.71 -2.67 4.85
N LYS A 128 9.22 -2.28 6.01
CA LYS A 128 10.02 -1.75 7.12
C LYS A 128 9.72 -2.55 8.38
N ILE A 129 10.75 -3.06 9.04
CA ILE A 129 10.63 -3.68 10.36
C ILE A 129 11.09 -2.69 11.42
N TYR A 130 10.28 -2.46 12.44
CA TYR A 130 10.52 -1.51 13.52
C TYR A 130 10.84 -2.24 14.82
N TRP A 131 11.84 -1.74 15.55
CA TRP A 131 12.15 -2.18 16.91
C TRP A 131 12.63 -1.01 17.78
N LEU A 132 12.60 -1.21 19.09
CA LEU A 132 13.21 -0.30 20.06
C LEU A 132 14.54 -0.90 20.51
N ASP A 133 15.60 -0.10 20.51
CA ASP A 133 16.85 -0.45 21.20
C ASP A 133 16.66 -0.24 22.69
N GLY A 134 16.93 -1.29 23.49
CA GLY A 134 16.83 -1.21 24.95
C GLY A 134 17.82 -0.23 25.61
N ARG A 135 18.72 0.42 24.86
CA ARG A 135 19.72 1.38 25.36
C ARG A 135 19.24 2.82 25.42
N VAL A 136 18.20 3.21 24.71
CA VAL A 136 17.82 4.62 24.51
C VAL A 136 16.74 5.03 25.51
N GLU A 137 17.09 5.89 26.47
CA GLU A 137 16.17 6.59 27.37
C GLU A 137 15.52 7.80 26.65
N VAL A 138 14.74 7.51 25.61
CA VAL A 138 13.71 8.32 24.90
C VAL A 138 13.97 9.84 24.71
N SER A 139 14.04 10.30 23.46
CA SER A 139 12.96 11.15 22.91
C SER A 139 12.46 10.76 21.51
N ASP A 140 13.19 9.93 20.75
CA ASP A 140 12.77 9.40 19.44
C ASP A 140 13.33 7.97 19.23
N PRO A 141 12.60 6.89 19.57
CA PRO A 141 13.23 5.60 19.86
C PRO A 141 13.06 4.53 18.77
N PHE A 142 12.62 4.88 17.56
CA PHE A 142 12.35 3.87 16.54
C PHE A 142 13.59 3.62 15.69
N TYR A 143 14.19 2.46 15.86
CA TYR A 143 15.08 1.92 14.84
C TYR A 143 14.23 1.17 13.82
N PHE A 144 14.60 1.30 12.55
CA PHE A 144 14.00 0.49 11.51
C PHE A 144 15.06 -0.10 10.59
N TRP A 145 14.68 -1.19 9.95
CA TRP A 145 15.40 -1.79 8.86
C TRP A 145 14.50 -1.72 7.64
N ILE A 146 15.02 -1.09 6.58
CA ILE A 146 14.36 -1.02 5.28
C ILE A 146 15.00 -2.07 4.41
N ASP A 147 14.17 -2.86 3.75
CA ASP A 147 14.60 -3.65 2.63
C ASP A 147 13.64 -3.43 1.46
N ARG A 148 14.20 -3.42 0.25
CA ARG A 148 13.36 -3.56 -0.94
C ARG A 148 12.98 -5.02 -0.99
N GLY A 149 11.69 -5.28 -0.88
CA GLY A 149 11.18 -6.65 -0.91
C GLY A 149 11.23 -7.22 -2.32
N GLU A 150 10.19 -7.99 -2.65
CA GLU A 150 10.14 -8.78 -3.88
C GLU A 150 9.48 -8.04 -5.04
N VAL A 151 9.87 -8.39 -6.27
CA VAL A 151 9.17 -7.98 -7.50
C VAL A 151 8.29 -9.12 -7.98
N ILE A 152 6.98 -8.95 -7.87
CA ILE A 152 5.99 -9.91 -8.35
C ILE A 152 5.65 -9.54 -9.79
N LYS A 153 6.31 -10.24 -10.72
CA LYS A 153 6.14 -9.99 -12.16
C LYS A 153 4.68 -10.07 -12.61
N ARG A 154 3.96 -11.07 -12.08
CA ARG A 154 2.55 -11.33 -12.35
C ARG A 154 1.92 -12.03 -11.15
N LEU A 155 0.74 -11.57 -10.75
CA LEU A 155 -0.09 -12.17 -9.72
C LEU A 155 -1.48 -12.46 -10.31
N ASN A 156 -1.74 -13.72 -10.64
CA ASN A 156 -2.97 -14.12 -11.30
C ASN A 156 -4.18 -13.99 -10.37
N VAL A 157 -5.38 -13.97 -10.94
CA VAL A 157 -6.63 -13.98 -10.17
C VAL A 157 -6.65 -15.13 -9.16
N ARG A 158 -6.95 -14.82 -7.89
CA ARG A 158 -6.98 -15.74 -6.73
C ARG A 158 -5.63 -16.34 -6.35
N GLU A 159 -4.54 -15.90 -6.98
CA GLU A 159 -3.20 -16.35 -6.62
C GLU A 159 -2.76 -15.71 -5.29
N ARG A 160 -1.89 -16.44 -4.59
CA ARG A 160 -1.19 -15.98 -3.39
C ARG A 160 0.31 -16.01 -3.66
N PHE A 161 0.96 -14.87 -3.45
CA PHE A 161 2.41 -14.79 -3.39
C PHE A 161 2.84 -14.70 -1.93
N ARG A 162 3.86 -15.46 -1.54
CA ARG A 162 4.36 -15.52 -0.17
C ARG A 162 5.86 -15.38 -0.14
N PHE A 163 6.35 -14.57 0.79
CA PHE A 163 7.78 -14.43 1.07
C PHE A 163 8.02 -14.21 2.55
N GLU A 164 9.25 -14.47 2.99
CA GLU A 164 9.72 -14.11 4.33
C GLU A 164 10.52 -12.81 4.24
N THR A 165 10.31 -11.90 5.18
CA THR A 165 11.20 -10.77 5.35
C THR A 165 12.56 -11.23 5.80
N ALA A 166 13.60 -10.42 5.61
CA ALA A 166 14.86 -10.76 6.24
C ALA A 166 14.75 -10.68 7.77
N ARG A 167 15.73 -11.36 8.37
CA ARG A 167 15.81 -11.61 9.79
C ARG A 167 16.55 -10.45 10.46
N ILE A 168 15.93 -9.86 11.47
CA ILE A 168 16.59 -8.92 12.37
C ILE A 168 16.99 -9.62 13.66
N THR A 169 18.10 -9.19 14.23
CA THR A 169 18.65 -9.71 15.48
C THR A 169 18.39 -8.73 16.61
N LEU A 170 17.66 -9.17 17.63
CA LEU A 170 17.35 -8.43 18.85
C LEU A 170 18.24 -8.93 19.99
N ASN A 171 18.86 -8.00 20.71
CA ASN A 171 19.68 -8.32 21.87
C ASN A 171 18.82 -8.41 23.14
N GLU A 172 18.99 -9.49 23.90
CA GLU A 172 18.50 -9.59 25.27
C GLU A 172 19.68 -9.51 26.24
N ARG A 173 19.92 -8.33 26.84
CA ARG A 173 20.88 -8.14 27.92
C ARG A 173 20.14 -7.97 29.25
N GLU A 174 20.75 -8.37 30.37
CA GLU A 174 20.09 -8.50 31.70
C GLU A 174 19.22 -7.32 32.14
N LYS A 175 19.51 -6.08 31.69
CA LYS A 175 18.74 -4.88 32.05
C LYS A 175 18.15 -4.12 30.86
N ARG A 176 18.39 -4.59 29.63
CA ARG A 176 18.05 -3.88 28.38
C ARG A 176 17.69 -4.90 27.30
N LYS A 177 16.44 -4.86 26.86
CA LYS A 177 15.91 -5.79 25.87
C LYS A 177 15.42 -5.03 24.65
N ASP A 178 15.99 -5.35 23.49
CA ASP A 178 15.47 -4.87 22.22
C ASP A 178 14.07 -5.46 22.02
N THR A 179 13.14 -4.64 21.54
CA THR A 179 11.73 -5.06 21.40
C THR A 179 11.26 -4.80 19.98
N SER A 180 10.93 -5.86 19.23
CA SER A 180 10.24 -5.69 17.96
C SER A 180 8.88 -5.05 18.18
N ILE A 181 8.64 -3.96 17.46
CA ILE A 181 7.40 -3.18 17.53
C ILE A 181 6.42 -3.66 16.47
N GLY A 182 6.92 -3.95 15.26
CA GLY A 182 6.07 -4.39 14.17
C GLY A 182 6.73 -4.26 12.81
N ILE A 183 5.89 -4.37 11.78
CA ILE A 183 6.26 -4.27 10.38
C ILE A 183 5.22 -3.44 9.63
N TRP A 184 5.68 -2.68 8.64
CA TRP A 184 4.84 -1.96 7.69
C TRP A 184 5.22 -2.39 6.27
N VAL A 185 4.25 -2.90 5.52
CA VAL A 185 4.41 -3.36 4.14
C VAL A 185 3.64 -2.43 3.19
N ARG A 186 4.24 -2.11 2.05
CA ARG A 186 3.66 -1.25 1.02
C ARG A 186 3.81 -1.90 -0.35
N LEU A 187 2.72 -1.88 -1.12
CA LEU A 187 2.68 -2.29 -2.51
C LEU A 187 2.80 -1.08 -3.42
N TYR A 188 3.66 -1.22 -4.41
CA TYR A 188 3.86 -0.28 -5.48
C TYR A 188 3.52 -0.91 -6.82
N ARG A 189 3.14 -0.06 -7.76
CA ARG A 189 3.03 -0.40 -9.17
C ARG A 189 3.44 0.82 -9.98
N ASN A 190 4.32 0.62 -10.97
CA ASN A 190 4.85 1.71 -11.79
C ASN A 190 5.45 2.87 -10.95
N GLY A 191 6.11 2.55 -9.83
CA GLY A 191 6.70 3.53 -8.91
C GLY A 191 5.70 4.29 -8.02
N GLN A 192 4.40 4.01 -8.10
CA GLN A 192 3.38 4.63 -7.25
C GLN A 192 2.99 3.70 -6.10
N ALA A 193 2.99 4.22 -4.88
CA ALA A 193 2.43 3.53 -3.71
C ALA A 193 0.90 3.51 -3.79
N LEU A 194 0.29 2.33 -3.79
CA LEU A 194 -1.15 2.17 -4.00
C LEU A 194 -1.88 1.46 -2.86
N HIS A 195 -1.16 0.64 -2.07
CA HIS A 195 -1.75 -0.05 -0.94
C HIS A 195 -0.70 -0.28 0.16
N GLU A 196 -1.10 -0.20 1.42
CA GLU A 196 -0.20 -0.43 2.55
C GLU A 196 -0.93 -1.00 3.76
N VAL A 197 -0.22 -1.83 4.53
CA VAL A 197 -0.72 -2.47 5.75
C VAL A 197 0.40 -2.52 6.78
N SER A 198 0.06 -2.41 8.05
CA SER A 198 1.01 -2.66 9.14
C SER A 198 0.50 -3.69 10.13
N TYR A 199 1.46 -4.31 10.84
CA TYR A 199 1.20 -5.19 11.95
C TYR A 199 2.13 -4.82 13.12
N PRO A 200 1.60 -4.49 14.31
CA PRO A 200 0.18 -4.32 14.61
C PRO A 200 -0.42 -3.10 13.86
N SER A 201 -1.73 -3.10 13.61
CA SER A 201 -2.40 -2.07 12.79
C SER A 201 -2.26 -0.63 13.34
N GLY A 202 -2.05 -0.48 14.65
CA GLY A 202 -1.79 0.82 15.29
C GLY A 202 -0.39 1.40 15.02
N LEU A 203 0.49 0.66 14.34
CA LEU A 203 1.85 1.12 14.03
C LEU A 203 1.83 2.39 13.18
N LEU A 204 0.95 2.49 12.18
CA LEU A 204 0.87 3.64 11.26
C LEU A 204 0.60 4.99 11.95
N GLN A 205 0.03 4.98 13.14
CA GLN A 205 -0.24 6.21 13.91
C GLN A 205 1.00 6.76 14.60
N ARG A 206 2.07 5.95 14.68
CA ARG A 206 3.25 6.20 15.51
C ARG A 206 4.51 6.44 14.69
N VAL A 207 4.52 6.07 13.41
CA VAL A 207 5.69 6.15 12.53
C VAL A 207 5.29 6.70 11.17
N ASP A 208 6.18 7.47 10.56
CA ASP A 208 6.03 7.94 9.18
C ASP A 208 6.92 7.10 8.25
N TRP A 209 6.43 6.79 7.05
CA TRP A 209 7.22 6.13 6.02
C TRP A 209 8.35 7.04 5.51
N LYS A 210 8.12 8.36 5.48
CA LYS A 210 9.07 9.34 4.91
C LYS A 210 10.24 9.67 5.82
N ASN A 211 10.15 9.42 7.12
CA ASN A 211 11.17 9.82 8.10
C ASN A 211 11.92 8.60 8.64
N MET A 212 13.16 8.39 8.19
CA MET A 212 14.37 8.81 8.91
C MET A 212 15.51 8.78 7.89
N SER A 213 16.24 9.88 7.75
CA SER A 213 17.52 9.81 7.03
C SER A 213 18.50 8.98 7.87
N LEU A 214 19.25 8.12 7.19
CA LEU A 214 20.38 7.39 7.80
C LEU A 214 21.45 8.34 8.39
N GLU A 215 21.42 9.62 8.03
CA GLU A 215 22.30 10.67 8.55
C GLU A 215 22.05 11.02 10.04
N ALA A 216 20.98 10.52 10.65
CA ALA A 216 20.77 10.65 12.10
C ALA A 216 21.41 9.51 12.94
N ILE A 217 22.06 8.53 12.29
CA ILE A 217 22.60 7.31 12.93
C ILE A 217 24.13 7.20 12.80
N TYR A 218 24.82 8.21 12.26
CA TYR A 218 26.28 8.31 12.25
C TYR A 218 26.78 9.58 12.94
#